data_AF-A0AB39V7G5-F1
#
_entry.id   AF-A0AB39V7G5-F1
#
_cell.length_a   1.000
_cell.length_b   1.000
_cell.length_c   1.000
_cell.angle_alpha   90.00
_cell.angle_beta   90.00
_cell.angle_gamma   90.00
#
_symmetry.space_group_name_H-M   'P 1'
#
loop_
_entity.id
_entity.type
_entity.pdbx_description
1 polymer ?
#
loop_
_entity_poly.entity_id
_entity_poly.type
_entity_poly.pdbx_seq_one_letter_code
_entity_poly.pdbx_strand_id
1 'polypeptide(L)'
;MAFDFKKEFKKFYRPSEKPEIIEIPKMNFIAVRGKGNPNEKEGEYQKAVEMLYGVAYTLKMSYKTQYKIEGFFEYVVPPLEGL
;
A
#
# COMPACT_ATOMS: atom_id res chain seq x y z
N MET A 1 11.02 -12.64 10.00
CA MET A 1 9.71 -12.80 9.31
C MET A 1 9.29 -11.41 8.88
N ALA A 2 8.90 -11.20 7.62
CA ALA A 2 8.50 -9.87 7.16
C ALA A 2 7.19 -9.43 7.83
N PHE A 3 7.09 -8.15 8.19
CA PHE A 3 5.90 -7.55 8.77
C PHE A 3 4.75 -7.56 7.74
N ASP A 4 3.59 -8.09 8.12
CA ASP A 4 2.42 -8.23 7.23
C ASP A 4 1.24 -7.44 7.79
N PHE A 5 0.99 -6.27 7.22
CA PHE A 5 -0.07 -5.36 7.65
C PHE A 5 -1.45 -6.03 7.71
N LYS A 6 -1.75 -6.98 6.80
CA LYS A 6 -3.04 -7.68 6.80
C LYS A 6 -3.18 -8.63 7.99
N LYS A 7 -2.07 -9.16 8.50
CA LYS A 7 -2.04 -10.06 9.66
C LYS A 7 -2.01 -9.31 10.98
N GLU A 8 -1.23 -8.23 11.04
CA GLU A 8 -1.07 -7.42 12.25
C GLU A 8 -2.29 -6.53 12.48
N PHE A 9 -2.88 -5.98 11.41
CA PHE A 9 -4.02 -5.08 11.47
C PHE A 9 -5.29 -5.69 10.88
N LYS A 10 -5.59 -6.96 11.21
CA LYS A 10 -6.74 -7.72 10.67
C LYS A 10 -8.05 -6.94 10.68
N LYS A 11 -8.31 -6.15 11.74
CA LYS A 11 -9.54 -5.35 11.86
C LYS A 11 -9.74 -4.37 10.69
N PHE A 12 -8.67 -3.86 10.10
CA PHE A 12 -8.74 -2.89 9.01
C PHE A 12 -8.73 -3.55 7.63
N TYR A 13 -8.09 -4.72 7.50
CA TYR A 13 -7.95 -5.41 6.20
C TYR A 13 -8.93 -6.58 6.01
N ARG A 14 -9.64 -6.99 7.06
CA ARG A 14 -10.63 -8.06 7.04
C ARG A 14 -11.88 -7.62 7.82
N PRO A 15 -12.79 -6.88 7.17
CA PRO A 15 -14.01 -6.41 7.81
C PRO A 15 -14.88 -7.59 8.26
N SER A 16 -15.67 -7.37 9.32
CA SER A 16 -16.67 -8.32 9.78
C SER A 16 -17.89 -8.31 8.85
N GLU A 17 -18.70 -9.38 8.85
CA GLU A 17 -19.96 -9.42 8.10
C GLU A 17 -20.99 -8.41 8.59
N LYS A 18 -20.84 -7.95 9.85
CA LYS A 18 -21.70 -6.95 10.45
C LYS A 18 -21.08 -5.57 10.28
N PRO A 19 -21.85 -4.55 9.86
CA PRO A 19 -21.39 -3.17 9.85
C PRO A 19 -20.90 -2.76 11.24
N GLU A 20 -19.70 -2.17 11.30
CA GLU A 20 -19.10 -1.68 12.53
C GLU A 20 -18.48 -0.30 12.31
N ILE A 21 -18.52 0.54 13.34
CA ILE A 21 -17.78 1.80 13.38
C ILE A 21 -16.39 1.51 13.91
N ILE A 22 -15.37 1.89 13.14
CA ILE A 22 -13.97 1.70 13.50
C ILE A 22 -13.21 3.02 13.36
N GLU A 23 -12.24 3.23 14.23
CA GLU A 23 -11.31 4.34 14.12
C GLU A 23 -10.00 3.84 13.49
N ILE A 24 -9.62 4.46 12.37
CA ILE A 24 -8.36 4.15 11.68
C ILE A 24 -7.27 5.05 12.27
N PRO A 25 -6.21 4.49 12.87
CA PRO A 25 -5.12 5.29 13.39
C PRO A 25 -4.37 5.99 12.25
N LYS A 26 -3.57 7.01 12.59
CA LYS A 26 -2.68 7.65 11.61
C LYS A 26 -1.73 6.62 11.00
N MET A 27 -1.64 6.60 9.67
CA MET A 27 -0.78 5.71 8.89
C MET A 27 -0.05 6.51 7.81
N ASN A 28 1.08 5.99 7.36
CA ASN A 28 1.85 6.56 6.27
C ASN A 28 1.47 5.88 4.95
N PHE A 29 1.22 6.67 3.92
CA PHE A 29 0.84 6.20 2.60
C PHE A 29 1.70 6.83 1.52
N ILE A 30 2.01 6.04 0.49
CA ILE A 30 2.44 6.56 -0.81
C ILE A 30 1.16 6.75 -1.61
N ALA A 31 0.94 7.96 -2.14
CA ALA A 31 -0.30 8.29 -2.81
C ALA A 31 -0.04 9.06 -4.11
N VAL A 32 -0.86 8.79 -5.13
CA VAL A 32 -0.94 9.56 -6.36
C VAL A 32 -2.32 10.19 -6.41
N ARG A 33 -2.38 11.51 -6.60
CA ARG A 33 -3.64 12.23 -6.81
C ARG A 33 -3.94 12.25 -8.30
N GLY A 34 -5.15 11.87 -8.67
CA GLY A 34 -5.62 11.87 -10.06
C GLY A 34 -7.13 12.04 -10.13
N LYS A 35 -7.66 12.14 -11.34
CA LYS A 35 -9.09 12.24 -11.61
C LYS A 35 -9.39 11.56 -12.94
N GLY A 36 -10.50 10.82 -13.03
CA GLY A 36 -10.92 10.24 -14.30
C GLY A 36 -11.68 8.94 -14.10
N ASN A 37 -11.87 8.22 -15.21
CA ASN A 37 -12.47 6.89 -15.17
C ASN A 37 -11.38 5.85 -14.89
N PRO A 38 -11.45 5.10 -13.76
CA PRO A 38 -10.44 4.08 -13.45
C PRO A 38 -10.45 2.90 -14.44
N ASN A 39 -11.51 2.74 -15.23
CA ASN A 39 -11.67 1.66 -16.21
C ASN A 39 -11.17 2.04 -17.62
N GLU A 40 -10.65 3.25 -17.80
CA GLU A 40 -10.08 3.66 -19.08
C GLU A 40 -8.77 2.92 -19.35
N LYS A 41 -8.71 2.17 -20.47
CA LYS A 41 -7.49 1.47 -20.88
C LYS A 41 -6.36 2.47 -21.09
N GLU A 42 -5.19 2.19 -20.52
CA GLU A 42 -4.03 3.10 -20.57
C GLU A 42 -4.30 4.50 -19.98
N GLY A 43 -5.38 4.62 -19.19
CA GLY A 43 -5.79 5.83 -18.50
C GLY A 43 -4.89 6.18 -17.32
N GLU A 44 -5.18 7.33 -16.69
CA GLU A 44 -4.37 7.86 -15.59
C GLU A 44 -4.32 6.92 -14.39
N TYR A 45 -5.43 6.26 -14.06
CA TYR A 45 -5.49 5.33 -12.93
C TYR A 45 -4.53 4.14 -13.10
N GLN A 46 -4.52 3.51 -14.27
CA GLN A 46 -3.63 2.39 -14.55
C GLN A 46 -2.15 2.80 -14.40
N LYS A 47 -1.78 3.94 -15.00
CA LYS A 47 -0.42 4.50 -14.90
C LYS A 47 -0.05 4.85 -13.46
N ALA A 48 -0.99 5.38 -12.67
CA ALA A 48 -0.78 5.68 -11.27
C ALA A 48 -0.54 4.40 -10.45
N VAL A 49 -1.30 3.33 -10.69
CA VAL A 49 -1.12 2.03 -10.03
C VAL A 49 0.24 1.41 -10.38
N GLU A 50 0.64 1.45 -11.65
CA GLU A 50 1.96 0.98 -12.11
C GLU A 50 3.09 1.74 -11.39
N MET A 51 2.99 3.07 -11.30
CA MET A 51 3.96 3.91 -10.59
C MET A 51 4.00 3.59 -9.09
N LEU A 52 2.84 3.48 -8.44
CA LEU A 52 2.73 3.18 -7.00
C LEU A 52 3.41 1.86 -6.66
N TYR A 53 3.13 0.80 -7.42
CA TYR A 53 3.77 -0.50 -7.21
C TYR A 53 5.25 -0.49 -7.55
N GLY A 54 5.66 0.25 -8.59
CA GLY A 54 7.07 0.43 -8.92
C GLY A 54 7.88 1.04 -7.76
N VAL A 55 7.34 2.08 -7.12
CA VAL A 55 7.97 2.70 -5.94
C VAL A 55 7.90 1.77 -4.72
N ALA A 56 6.74 1.16 -4.45
CA ALA A 56 6.55 0.31 -3.28
C ALA A 56 7.49 -0.91 -3.26
N TYR A 57 7.67 -1.57 -4.41
CA TYR A 57 8.57 -2.71 -4.52
C TYR A 57 10.05 -2.30 -4.52
N THR A 58 10.38 -1.15 -5.07
CA THR A 58 11.74 -0.56 -4.95
C THR A 58 12.10 -0.36 -3.48
N LEU A 59 11.21 0.24 -2.69
CA LEU A 59 11.41 0.44 -1.25
C LEU A 59 11.51 -0.90 -0.49
N LYS A 60 10.59 -1.84 -0.76
CA LYS A 60 10.62 -3.17 -0.15
C LYS A 60 11.94 -3.89 -0.40
N MET A 61 12.52 -3.76 -1.59
CA MET A 61 13.76 -4.45 -1.97
C MET A 61 15.03 -3.67 -1.62
N SER A 62 14.91 -2.45 -1.05
CA SER A 62 16.04 -1.57 -0.74
C SER A 62 17.11 -2.23 0.14
N TYR A 63 16.71 -3.11 1.08
CA TYR A 63 17.63 -3.85 1.95
C TYR A 63 18.62 -4.75 1.19
N LYS A 64 18.32 -5.12 -0.05
CA LYS A 64 19.22 -5.91 -0.92
C LYS A 64 20.28 -5.06 -1.62
N THR A 65 20.20 -3.74 -1.49
CA THR A 65 21.17 -2.80 -2.07
C THR A 65 22.25 -2.43 -1.05
N GLN A 66 23.28 -1.71 -1.53
CA GLN A 66 24.33 -1.14 -0.67
C GLN A 66 23.82 0.01 0.19
N TYR A 67 22.73 0.67 -0.21
CA TYR A 67 22.12 1.75 0.56
C TYR A 67 21.20 1.19 1.65
N LYS A 68 21.42 1.58 2.90
CA LYS A 68 20.59 1.19 4.04
C LYS A 68 19.77 2.39 4.47
N ILE A 69 18.45 2.25 4.41
CA ILE A 69 17.51 3.24 4.90
C ILE A 69 17.43 3.09 6.42
N GLU A 70 17.73 4.16 7.15
CA GLU A 70 17.62 4.20 8.61
C GLU A 70 16.18 3.87 9.04
N GLY A 71 16.02 2.97 10.00
CA GLY A 71 14.70 2.52 10.49
C GLY A 71 13.93 1.60 9.53
N PHE A 72 14.52 1.17 8.41
CA PHE A 72 13.89 0.19 7.54
C PHE A 72 13.71 -1.17 8.23
N PHE A 73 12.55 -1.76 8.03
CA PHE A 73 12.24 -3.13 8.40
C PHE A 73 11.65 -3.85 7.20
N GLU A 74 11.85 -5.17 7.11
CA GLU A 74 11.25 -5.96 6.03
C GLU A 74 9.74 -6.09 6.20
N TYR A 75 8.97 -5.78 5.15
CA TYR A 75 7.52 -5.87 5.14
C TYR A 75 6.97 -6.46 3.82
N VAL A 76 5.74 -6.94 3.88
CA VAL A 76 4.95 -7.35 2.71
C VAL A 76 4.26 -6.11 2.15
N VAL A 77 4.37 -5.85 0.83
CA VAL A 77 3.66 -4.73 0.18
C VAL A 77 2.16 -4.89 0.43
N PRO A 78 1.50 -3.91 1.08
CA PRO A 78 0.07 -3.94 1.31
C PRO A 78 -0.74 -3.94 0.01
N PRO A 79 -2.01 -4.37 0.02
CA PRO A 79 -2.90 -4.16 -1.11
C PRO A 79 -3.10 -2.65 -1.39
N LEU A 80 -3.59 -2.33 -2.58
CA LEU A 80 -3.94 -0.96 -2.94
C LEU A 80 -5.16 -0.51 -2.10
N GLU A 81 -5.02 0.61 -1.38
CA GLU A 81 -6.01 1.15 -0.44
C GLU A 81 -6.84 2.33 -1.02
N GLY A 82 -6.96 2.43 -2.35
CA GLY A 82 -7.65 3.53 -3.02
C GLY A 82 -8.59 3.05 -4.12
N LEU A 83 -9.81 3.61 -4.14
CA LEU A 83 -10.79 3.56 -5.22
C LEU A 83 -11.09 4.99 -5.67
#